data_AF-A0A6J1QMJ3-F1
#
_entry.id   AF-A0A6J1QMJ3-F1
#
_cell.length_a   1.000
_cell.length_b   1.000
_cell.length_c   1.000
_cell.angle_alpha   90.00
_cell.angle_beta   90.00
_cell.angle_gamma   90.00
#
_symmetry.space_group_name_H-M   'P 1'
#
loop_
_entity.id
_entity.type
_entity.pdbx_description
1 polymer ?
#
loop_
_entity_poly.entity_id
_entity_poly.type
_entity_poly.pdbx_seq_one_letter_code
_entity_poly.pdbx_strand_id
1 'polypeptide(L)' 'MMANGMDTVVQQNGGSTLGQTSQEESKTNLIVNYLPQSMTQDEIRSLFSSIGEVESCKLIRDKLS' A
#
# COMPACT_ATOMS: atom_id res chain seq x y z
N MET A 1 -42.70 43.26 15.21
CA MET A 1 -41.43 42.64 15.62
C MET A 1 -40.99 41.72 14.50
N MET A 2 -39.76 41.95 14.00
CA MET A 2 -39.17 41.27 12.85
C MET A 2 -39.00 39.77 13.08
N ALA A 3 -39.34 38.97 12.07
CA ALA A 3 -38.97 37.56 11.93
C ALA A 3 -37.49 37.45 11.53
N ASN A 4 -36.72 36.60 12.20
CA ASN A 4 -35.42 36.11 11.75
C ASN A 4 -35.14 34.73 12.37
N GLY A 5 -34.70 33.79 11.52
CA GLY A 5 -33.67 32.82 11.87
C GLY A 5 -34.14 31.41 12.21
N MET A 6 -34.16 30.53 11.20
CA MET A 6 -33.18 29.43 11.06
C MET A 6 -33.71 28.45 10.00
N ASP A 7 -33.34 28.68 8.75
CA ASP A 7 -33.48 27.70 7.68
C ASP A 7 -32.59 26.50 8.04
N THR A 8 -33.19 25.44 8.57
CA THR A 8 -32.46 24.19 8.80
C THR A 8 -32.28 23.54 7.45
N VAL A 9 -31.14 23.83 6.80
CA VAL A 9 -30.64 23.03 5.69
C VAL A 9 -30.48 21.60 6.20
N VAL A 10 -31.43 20.74 5.84
CA VAL A 10 -31.31 19.29 5.98
C VAL A 10 -30.40 18.84 4.85
N GLN A 11 -29.09 18.92 5.08
CA GLN A 11 -28.11 18.37 4.16
C GLN A 11 -28.20 16.83 4.24
N GLN A 12 -28.83 16.25 3.22
CA GLN A 12 -28.70 14.84 2.89
C GLN A 12 -27.21 14.48 2.88
N ASN A 13 -26.81 13.56 3.77
CA ASN A 13 -25.61 12.79 3.54
C ASN A 13 -25.97 11.31 3.66
N GLY A 14 -26.42 10.77 2.52
CA GLY A 14 -26.34 9.35 2.27
C GLY A 14 -24.86 8.99 2.19
N GLY A 15 -24.35 8.39 3.25
CA GLY A 15 -22.97 7.95 3.34
C GLY A 15 -22.88 6.93 4.45
N SER A 16 -23.26 5.70 4.14
CA SER A 16 -22.95 4.52 4.93
C SER A 16 -21.45 4.49 5.19
N THR A 17 -20.96 5.03 6.31
CA THR A 17 -19.60 4.73 6.82
C THR A 17 -19.64 3.40 7.56
N LEU A 18 -20.19 2.38 6.89
CA LEU A 18 -20.12 1.00 7.33
C LEU A 18 -18.77 0.46 6.85
N GLY A 19 -17.80 0.39 7.76
CA GLY A 19 -16.56 -0.35 7.55
C GLY A 19 -15.36 0.47 7.07
N GLN A 20 -14.92 1.46 7.85
CA GLN A 20 -13.48 1.77 7.91
C GLN A 20 -12.78 0.75 8.80
N THR A 21 -12.82 -0.52 8.39
CA THR A 21 -12.04 -1.61 8.99
C THR A 21 -11.59 -2.49 7.83
N SER A 22 -10.30 -2.78 7.77
CA SER A 22 -9.70 -3.82 6.90
C SER A 22 -9.32 -3.44 5.46
N GLN A 23 -8.75 -2.26 5.25
CA GLN A 23 -7.88 -2.01 4.07
C GLN A 23 -6.41 -1.78 4.50
N GLU A 24 -6.01 -2.38 5.62
CA GLU A 24 -4.65 -2.92 5.73
C GLU A 24 -4.63 -4.24 4.96
N GLU A 25 -4.90 -4.19 3.65
CA GLU A 25 -4.51 -5.29 2.77
C GLU A 25 -3.03 -5.54 3.04
N SER A 26 -2.74 -6.73 3.56
CA SER A 26 -1.43 -7.18 4.00
C SER A 26 -0.36 -6.69 3.03
N LYS A 27 0.39 -5.65 3.40
CA LYS A 27 1.46 -5.12 2.55
C LYS A 27 2.58 -6.15 2.53
N THR A 28 2.61 -6.99 1.50
CA THR A 28 3.60 -8.08 1.33
C THR A 28 4.78 -7.67 0.46
N ASN A 29 4.81 -6.42 -0.01
CA ASN A 29 5.90 -5.90 -0.83
C ASN A 29 7.08 -5.46 0.05
N LEU A 30 8.26 -6.02 -0.22
CA LEU A 30 9.49 -5.70 0.50
C LEU A 30 10.45 -4.89 -0.39
N ILE A 31 11.05 -3.85 0.17
CA ILE A 31 12.17 -3.12 -0.44
C ILE A 31 13.43 -3.49 0.33
N VAL A 32 14.39 -4.08 -0.36
CA VAL A 32 15.67 -4.54 0.22
C VAL A 32 16.80 -3.68 -0.36
N ASN A 33 17.52 -2.99 0.53
CA ASN A 33 18.64 -2.14 0.18
C ASN A 33 19.97 -2.82 0.53
N TYR A 34 21.08 -2.25 0.06
CA TYR A 34 22.44 -2.70 0.38
C TYR A 34 22.76 -4.13 -0.10
N LEU A 35 22.19 -4.51 -1.24
CA LEU A 35 22.55 -5.77 -1.88
C LEU A 35 23.93 -5.66 -2.55
N PRO A 36 24.77 -6.70 -2.46
CA PRO A 36 26.00 -6.79 -3.22
C PRO A 36 25.77 -6.66 -4.73
N GLN A 37 26.69 -6.03 -5.46
CA GLN A 37 26.61 -5.87 -6.93
C GLN A 37 26.62 -7.20 -7.70
N SER A 38 27.22 -8.23 -7.10
CA SER A 38 27.28 -9.58 -7.64
C SER A 38 25.98 -10.36 -7.48
N MET A 39 25.10 -9.92 -6.58
CA MET A 39 23.89 -10.68 -6.24
C MET A 39 22.91 -10.67 -7.41
N THR A 40 22.31 -11.83 -7.67
CA THR A 40 21.38 -12.02 -8.78
C THR A 40 19.93 -12.07 -8.31
N GLN A 41 18.99 -11.87 -9.24
CA GLN A 41 17.56 -11.96 -8.93
C GLN A 41 17.16 -13.38 -8.51
N ASP A 42 17.76 -14.41 -9.12
CA ASP A 42 17.52 -15.81 -8.76
C ASP A 42 17.96 -16.13 -7.34
N GLU A 43 19.13 -15.63 -6.91
CA GLU A 43 19.60 -15.80 -5.53
C GLU A 43 18.64 -15.14 -4.52
N ILE A 44 18.20 -13.91 -4.79
CA ILE A 44 17.21 -13.21 -3.95
C ILE A 44 15.91 -14.01 -3.88
N ARG A 45 15.39 -14.43 -5.04
CA ARG A 45 14.16 -15.20 -5.11
C ARG A 45 14.30 -16.52 -4.33
N SER A 46 15.41 -17.23 -4.50
CA SER A 46 15.67 -18.49 -3.79
C SER A 46 15.73 -18.28 -2.27
N LEU A 47 16.33 -17.18 -1.81
CA LEU A 47 16.40 -16.85 -0.38
C LEU A 47 14.99 -16.67 0.21
N PHE A 48 14.14 -15.86 -0.42
CA PHE A 48 12.77 -15.63 0.06
C PHE A 48 11.84 -16.82 -0.17
N SER A 49 12.08 -17.63 -1.21
CA SER A 49 11.30 -18.84 -1.51
C SER A 49 11.39 -19.90 -0.40
N SER A 50 12.47 -19.87 0.38
CA SER A 50 12.60 -20.75 1.56
C SER A 50 11.66 -20.36 2.71
N ILE A 51 11.19 -19.10 2.73
CA ILE A 51 10.31 -18.56 3.76
C ILE A 51 8.84 -18.63 3.33
N GLY A 52 8.56 -18.38 2.04
CA GLY A 52 7.21 -18.43 1.47
C GLY A 52 7.20 -18.21 -0.04
N GLU A 53 6.03 -18.34 -0.65
CA GLU A 53 5.89 -18.12 -2.10
C GLU A 53 6.21 -16.68 -2.49
N VAL A 54 7.01 -16.51 -3.54
CA VAL A 54 7.38 -15.20 -4.10
C VAL A 54 6.59 -14.98 -5.38
N GLU A 55 5.56 -14.12 -5.33
CA GLU A 55 4.76 -13.76 -6.51
C GLU A 55 5.58 -12.96 -7.53
N SER A 56 6.37 -11.99 -7.07
CA SER A 56 7.23 -11.19 -7.95
C SER A 56 8.54 -10.81 -7.27
N CYS A 57 9.60 -10.68 -8.07
CA CYS A 57 10.91 -10.23 -7.62
C CYS A 57 11.50 -9.34 -8.71
N LYS A 58 11.99 -8.16 -8.33
CA LYS A 58 12.64 -7.22 -9.24
C LYS A 58 13.93 -6.71 -8.62
N LEU A 59 15.06 -7.00 -9.26
CA LEU A 59 16.36 -6.49 -8.84
C LEU A 59 16.70 -5.22 -9.65
N ILE A 60 16.81 -4.08 -8.95
CA ILE A 60 17.23 -2.81 -9.55
C ILE A 60 18.71 -2.59 -9.23
N ARG A 61 19.52 -2.34 -10.27
CA ARG A 61 20.93 -1.97 -10.15
C ARG A 61 21.22 -0.78 -11.06
N ASP A 62 22.09 0.11 -10.59
CA ASP A 62 22.57 1.22 -11.40
C ASP A 62 23.38 0.66 -12.58
N LYS A 63 23.08 1.14 -13.80
CA LYS A 63 23.93 0.88 -14.96
C LYS A 63 25.09 1.86 -14.84
N LEU A 64 26.21 1.40 -14.27
CA LEU A 64 27.48 2.09 -14.42
C LEU A 64 27.68 2.37 -15.92
N SER A 65 27.54 3.63 -16.30
CA SER A 65 27.68 4.13 -17.67
C SER A 65 29.13 4.50 -17.94
#